data_AF-A0A8T0TY64-F1
#
_entry.id   AF-A0A8T0TY64-F1
#
_cell.length_a   1.000
_cell.length_b   1.000
_cell.length_c   1.000
_cell.angle_alpha   90.00
_cell.angle_beta   90.00
_cell.angle_gamma   90.00
#
_symmetry.space_group_name_H-M   'P 1'
#
loop_
_entity.id
_entity.type
_entity.pdbx_description
1 polymer ?
#
loop_
_entity_poly.entity_id
_entity_poly.type
_entity_poly.pdbx_seq_one_letter_code
_entity_poly.pdbx_strand_id
1 'polypeptide(L)'
;MIYSWIFGALAELIDNSRDAGASRLDISIESMFLKKEDTYVPVLCVIDDGHGMTYDDMMRMISFGNKGPNKQCPDKIGRCGVGFKTGAMKLGKDVVVLTQTSSSGSVAFLSQSFNEEKGNVEIPVVTYRKEGQHMEFDLSIQSEATAKYHLNAIKNFSPFTKYYLGEKIGLFGEQDTGTQIYIWNLDKWGTNYTLEWHSGKSSENPMRKGRGDILIRSRRVRSRQGQLSNKVKSRPLAKTLNNTSIMSGEIMGMTIVLTLGMSKVECERMNCGIFLYWHGRLIEPYKRVGGQKHSADTGRGLIGVADITDLIDEEDGHSWVLNNKQGFKD
;
A
#
# COMPACT_ATOMS: atom_id res chain seq x y z
N MET A 1 2.02 -18.33 2.68
CA MET A 1 2.44 -17.05 2.06
C MET A 1 1.18 -16.22 1.82
N ILE A 2 0.96 -15.15 2.58
CA ILE A 2 -0.37 -14.52 2.76
C ILE A 2 -0.84 -13.71 1.52
N TYR A 3 0.07 -13.39 0.61
CA TYR A 3 -0.26 -12.73 -0.66
C TYR A 3 0.21 -13.57 -1.84
N SER A 4 -0.74 -13.98 -2.68
CA SER A 4 -0.45 -14.55 -4.00
C SER A 4 -0.07 -13.47 -5.03
N TRP A 5 -0.41 -12.19 -4.77
CA TRP A 5 -0.29 -11.10 -5.75
C TRP A 5 0.28 -9.79 -5.18
N ILE A 6 1.29 -9.23 -5.87
CA ILE A 6 2.00 -7.97 -5.54
C ILE A 6 1.05 -6.77 -5.44
N PHE A 7 0.01 -6.72 -6.29
CA PHE A 7 -0.95 -5.60 -6.26
C PHE A 7 -1.74 -5.53 -4.97
N GLY A 8 -2.04 -6.67 -4.33
CA GLY A 8 -2.71 -6.62 -3.04
C GLY A 8 -1.80 -6.11 -1.93
N ALA A 9 -0.50 -6.43 -1.99
CA ALA A 9 0.48 -5.86 -1.06
C ALA A 9 0.61 -4.33 -1.24
N LEU A 10 0.62 -3.82 -2.48
CA LEU A 10 0.56 -2.38 -2.74
C LEU A 10 -0.76 -1.77 -2.26
N ALA A 11 -1.88 -2.45 -2.48
CA ALA A 11 -3.19 -1.99 -2.06
C ALA A 11 -3.28 -1.83 -0.54
N GLU A 12 -2.63 -2.68 0.26
CA GLU A 12 -2.54 -2.47 1.71
C GLU A 12 -1.89 -1.13 2.07
N LEU A 13 -0.87 -0.68 1.34
CA LEU A 13 -0.22 0.61 1.59
C LEU A 13 -1.13 1.79 1.20
N ILE A 14 -1.87 1.63 0.10
CA ILE A 14 -2.88 2.61 -0.35
C ILE A 14 -4.03 2.71 0.66
N ASP A 15 -4.51 1.57 1.16
CA ASP A 15 -5.58 1.50 2.16
C ASP A 15 -5.16 2.22 3.45
N ASN A 16 -3.92 1.99 3.93
CA ASN A 16 -3.41 2.69 5.10
C ASN A 16 -3.31 4.21 4.89
N SER A 17 -2.89 4.65 3.69
CA SER A 17 -2.81 6.07 3.36
C SER A 17 -4.20 6.72 3.36
N ARG A 18 -5.21 6.03 2.80
CA ARG A 18 -6.60 6.47 2.83
C ARG A 18 -7.14 6.53 4.26
N ASP A 19 -6.90 5.50 5.07
CA ASP A 19 -7.33 5.44 6.47
C ASP A 19 -6.66 6.51 7.34
N ALA A 20 -5.51 7.03 6.90
CA ALA A 20 -4.80 8.17 7.49
C ALA A 20 -5.31 9.54 6.98
N GLY A 21 -6.35 9.56 6.14
CA GLY A 21 -6.94 10.79 5.60
C GLY A 21 -6.11 11.47 4.51
N ALA A 22 -5.17 10.76 3.88
CA ALA A 22 -4.33 11.32 2.83
C ALA A 22 -5.17 11.83 1.63
N SER A 23 -4.86 13.04 1.18
CA SER A 23 -5.43 13.64 -0.03
C SER A 23 -4.60 13.30 -1.28
N ARG A 24 -3.30 13.00 -1.08
CA ARG A 24 -2.34 12.66 -2.10
C ARG A 24 -1.50 11.46 -1.66
N LEU A 25 -1.26 10.56 -2.62
CA LEU A 25 -0.36 9.43 -2.47
C LEU A 25 0.52 9.34 -3.72
N ASP A 26 1.83 9.42 -3.52
CA ASP A 26 2.84 9.29 -4.57
C ASP A 26 3.50 7.90 -4.46
N ILE A 27 3.51 7.16 -5.57
CA ILE A 27 4.19 5.85 -5.66
C ILE A 27 5.21 5.92 -6.80
N SER A 28 6.47 5.64 -6.48
CA SER A 28 7.58 5.66 -7.44
C SER A 28 8.59 4.55 -7.14
N ILE A 29 9.46 4.24 -8.11
CA ILE A 29 10.65 3.43 -7.85
C ILE A 29 11.86 4.31 -8.17
N GLU A 30 12.72 4.53 -7.18
CA GLU A 30 13.93 5.32 -7.29
C GLU A 30 15.16 4.42 -7.22
N SER A 31 16.24 4.80 -7.91
CA SER A 31 17.52 4.11 -7.79
C SER A 31 18.33 4.76 -6.68
N MET A 32 18.64 4.01 -5.62
CA MET A 32 19.40 4.52 -4.47
C MET A 32 20.64 3.67 -4.21
N PHE A 33 21.72 4.31 -3.78
CA PHE A 33 22.99 3.63 -3.49
C PHE A 33 22.93 2.92 -2.13
N LEU A 34 23.17 1.61 -2.11
CA LEU A 34 23.24 0.79 -0.91
C LEU A 34 24.69 0.49 -0.57
N LYS A 35 25.18 1.12 0.51
CA LYS A 35 26.60 1.05 0.91
C LYS A 35 27.11 -0.36 1.18
N LYS A 36 26.29 -1.22 1.80
CA LYS A 36 26.68 -2.58 2.18
C LYS A 36 27.01 -3.46 0.97
N GLU A 37 26.34 -3.21 -0.16
CA GLU A 37 26.50 -3.98 -1.41
C GLU A 37 27.31 -3.22 -2.47
N ASP A 38 27.77 -2.00 -2.16
CA ASP A 38 28.49 -1.10 -3.07
C ASP A 38 27.82 -0.95 -4.45
N THR A 39 26.49 -0.85 -4.46
CA THR A 39 25.70 -0.83 -5.70
C THR A 39 24.43 -0.01 -5.57
N TYR A 40 23.81 0.31 -6.71
CA TYR A 40 22.51 0.95 -6.77
C TYR A 40 21.40 -0.10 -6.80
N VAL A 41 20.41 0.06 -5.92
CA VAL A 41 19.24 -0.82 -5.83
C VAL A 41 17.96 -0.04 -6.13
N PRO A 42 16.94 -0.68 -6.72
CA PRO A 42 15.62 -0.08 -6.85
C PRO A 42 14.94 -0.04 -5.48
N VAL A 43 14.36 1.12 -5.17
CA VAL A 43 13.63 1.40 -3.93
C VAL A 43 12.23 1.84 -4.30
N LEU A 44 11.23 1.03 -3.93
CA LEU A 44 9.83 1.42 -4.00
C LEU A 44 9.56 2.47 -2.91
N CYS A 45 9.08 3.63 -3.33
CA CYS A 45 8.73 4.76 -2.49
C CYS A 45 7.20 4.92 -2.49
N VAL A 46 6.60 5.00 -1.31
CA VAL A 46 5.18 5.29 -1.11
C VAL A 46 5.05 6.44 -0.13
N ILE A 47 4.56 7.59 -0.59
CA ILE A 47 4.59 8.85 0.16
C ILE A 47 3.18 9.44 0.21
N ASP A 48 2.62 9.58 1.41
CA ASP A 48 1.31 10.18 1.65
C ASP A 48 1.40 11.49 2.46
N ASP A 49 0.36 12.30 2.34
CA ASP A 49 0.14 13.54 3.11
C ASP A 49 -0.91 13.37 4.21
N GLY A 50 -1.07 12.15 4.74
CA GLY A 50 -2.02 11.87 5.81
C GLY A 50 -1.63 12.47 7.16
N HIS A 51 -2.33 12.10 8.22
CA HIS A 51 -2.11 12.64 9.56
C HIS A 51 -0.82 12.13 10.26
N GLY A 52 -0.11 11.17 9.66
CA GLY A 52 1.08 10.52 10.23
C GLY A 52 0.78 9.66 11.47
N MET A 53 1.83 9.21 12.17
CA MET A 53 1.69 8.31 13.33
C MET A 53 2.46 8.85 14.54
N THR A 54 1.84 8.75 15.72
CA THR A 54 2.55 8.90 16.99
C THR A 54 3.51 7.72 17.21
N TYR A 55 4.39 7.79 18.21
CA TYR A 55 5.21 6.65 18.59
C TYR A 55 4.37 5.42 18.92
N ASP A 56 3.27 5.59 19.67
CA ASP A 56 2.39 4.47 20.02
C ASP A 56 1.74 3.84 18.78
N ASP A 57 1.31 4.66 17.82
CA ASP A 57 0.74 4.17 16.57
C ASP A 57 1.78 3.42 15.74
N MET A 58 3.00 3.95 15.66
CA MET A 58 4.14 3.27 15.02
C MET A 58 4.43 1.92 15.69
N MET A 59 4.51 1.90 17.03
CA MET A 59 4.76 0.67 17.79
C MET A 59 3.64 -0.36 17.58
N ARG A 60 2.37 0.06 17.54
CA ARG A 60 1.24 -0.82 17.17
C ARG A 60 1.37 -1.35 15.74
N MET A 61 1.77 -0.50 14.79
CA MET A 61 1.96 -0.87 13.39
C MET A 61 3.05 -1.94 13.21
N ILE A 62 4.18 -1.83 13.92
CA ILE A 62 5.32 -2.76 13.77
C ILE A 62 5.27 -3.97 14.71
N SER A 63 4.52 -3.90 15.82
CA SER A 63 4.38 -5.01 16.75
C SER A 63 3.50 -6.14 16.19
N PHE A 64 3.84 -7.38 16.51
CA PHE A 64 3.00 -8.54 16.19
C PHE A 64 1.90 -8.70 17.26
N GLY A 65 0.66 -8.97 16.85
CA GLY A 65 -0.42 -9.35 17.76
C GLY A 65 -1.21 -8.22 18.43
N ASN A 66 -0.84 -6.94 18.24
CA ASN A 66 -1.60 -5.82 18.80
C ASN A 66 -2.81 -5.48 17.91
N LYS A 67 -3.98 -6.01 18.28
CA LYS A 67 -5.25 -5.37 17.89
C LYS A 67 -5.26 -4.01 18.60
N GLY A 68 -5.34 -2.92 17.85
CA GLY A 68 -5.49 -1.59 18.45
C GLY A 68 -6.69 -1.55 19.41
N PRO A 69 -6.77 -0.57 20.33
CA PRO A 69 -7.94 -0.43 21.18
C PRO A 69 -9.19 -0.41 20.30
N ASN A 70 -10.22 -1.14 20.75
CA ASN A 70 -11.45 -1.50 20.05
C ASN A 70 -12.36 -0.30 19.67
N LYS A 71 -11.81 0.91 19.50
CA LYS A 71 -12.45 2.03 18.82
C LYS A 71 -12.34 1.80 17.32
N GLN A 72 -13.12 0.83 16.86
CA GLN A 72 -13.29 0.55 15.44
C GLN A 72 -13.92 1.78 14.80
N CYS A 73 -13.23 2.34 13.81
CA CYS A 73 -13.84 3.33 12.92
C CYS A 73 -14.49 2.50 11.80
N PRO A 74 -15.82 2.47 11.67
CA PRO A 74 -16.51 1.62 10.70
C PRO A 74 -15.95 1.79 9.28
N ASP A 75 -15.56 3.03 8.95
CA ASP A 75 -15.10 3.44 7.61
C ASP A 75 -13.66 3.04 7.27
N LYS A 76 -12.90 2.45 8.21
CA LYS A 76 -11.50 2.06 7.98
C LYS A 76 -11.37 0.66 7.38
N ILE A 77 -10.51 0.54 6.36
CA ILE A 77 -10.22 -0.75 5.72
C ILE A 77 -9.30 -1.61 6.59
N GLY A 78 -8.35 -0.99 7.31
CA GLY A 78 -7.39 -1.67 8.17
C GLY A 78 -7.99 -2.12 9.51
N ARG A 79 -8.27 -3.42 9.65
CA ARG A 79 -8.85 -3.99 10.90
C ARG A 79 -7.91 -4.92 11.67
N CYS A 80 -7.07 -5.68 10.98
CA CYS A 80 -6.32 -6.79 11.60
C CYS A 80 -4.92 -6.43 12.10
N GLY A 81 -4.44 -5.19 11.87
CA GLY A 81 -3.11 -4.73 12.33
C GLY A 81 -1.92 -5.46 11.68
N VAL A 82 -2.13 -6.30 10.67
CA VAL A 82 -1.08 -7.12 10.00
C VAL A 82 -0.82 -6.71 8.54
N GLY A 83 -1.71 -5.92 7.93
CA GLY A 83 -1.69 -5.56 6.51
C GLY A 83 -0.37 -4.94 6.07
N PHE A 84 0.10 -3.90 6.79
CA PHE A 84 1.38 -3.24 6.51
C PHE A 84 2.56 -4.23 6.53
N LYS A 85 2.77 -4.95 7.64
CA LYS A 85 3.93 -5.86 7.80
C LYS A 85 3.96 -6.91 6.71
N THR A 86 2.83 -7.58 6.51
CA THR A 86 2.72 -8.64 5.50
C THR A 86 2.89 -8.09 4.08
N GLY A 87 2.33 -6.91 3.79
CA GLY A 87 2.38 -6.29 2.47
C GLY A 87 3.78 -5.79 2.15
N ALA A 88 4.39 -5.04 3.07
CA ALA A 88 5.73 -4.51 2.91
C ALA A 88 6.78 -5.63 2.78
N MET A 89 6.71 -6.67 3.65
CA MET A 89 7.59 -7.84 3.57
C MET A 89 7.33 -8.74 2.34
N LYS A 90 6.19 -8.56 1.66
CA LYS A 90 5.93 -9.20 0.36
C LYS A 90 6.57 -8.43 -0.80
N LEU A 91 6.76 -7.13 -0.64
CA LEU A 91 7.32 -6.25 -1.68
C LEU A 91 8.86 -6.24 -1.66
N GLY A 92 9.46 -6.33 -0.48
CA GLY A 92 10.91 -6.40 -0.32
C GLY A 92 11.33 -6.85 1.08
N LYS A 93 12.63 -7.11 1.24
CA LYS A 93 13.20 -7.63 2.49
C LYS A 93 13.42 -6.57 3.56
N ASP A 94 13.54 -5.32 3.14
CA ASP A 94 13.97 -4.23 4.01
C ASP A 94 13.14 -2.97 3.76
N VAL A 95 12.68 -2.37 4.85
CA VAL A 95 11.69 -1.29 4.84
C VAL A 95 12.07 -0.23 5.86
N VAL A 96 12.16 1.01 5.42
CA VAL A 96 12.20 2.19 6.30
C VAL A 96 10.85 2.90 6.21
N VAL A 97 10.28 3.22 7.37
CA VAL A 97 9.09 4.05 7.49
C VAL A 97 9.48 5.33 8.21
N LEU A 98 9.28 6.46 7.56
CA LEU A 98 9.30 7.78 8.19
C LEU A 98 7.86 8.24 8.34
N THR A 99 7.51 8.77 9.49
CA THR A 99 6.17 9.31 9.72
C THR A 99 6.26 10.56 10.58
N GLN A 100 5.36 11.51 10.36
CA GLN A 100 5.35 12.77 11.10
C GLN A 100 3.92 13.21 11.37
N THR A 101 3.68 13.58 12.63
CA THR A 101 2.50 14.30 13.09
C THR A 101 2.86 15.77 13.28
N SER A 102 1.88 16.61 13.65
CA SER A 102 2.13 18.02 13.97
C SER A 102 3.10 18.24 15.13
N SER A 103 3.32 17.25 16.00
CA SER A 103 4.11 17.37 17.23
C SER A 103 5.27 16.39 17.37
N SER A 104 5.34 15.35 16.55
CA SER A 104 6.36 14.30 16.66
C SER A 104 6.67 13.67 15.31
N GLY A 105 7.81 13.01 15.21
CA GLY A 105 8.17 12.21 14.04
C GLY A 105 8.92 10.96 14.46
N SER A 106 8.76 9.89 13.70
CA SER A 106 9.43 8.62 13.99
C SER A 106 9.99 7.99 12.72
N VAL A 107 11.11 7.30 12.87
CA VAL A 107 11.70 6.44 11.84
C VAL A 107 11.73 5.02 12.38
N ALA A 108 11.13 4.07 11.67
CA ALA A 108 11.18 2.65 11.99
C ALA A 108 11.85 1.86 10.86
N PHE A 109 12.58 0.82 11.22
CA PHE A 109 13.35 0.02 10.26
C PHE A 109 13.07 -1.47 10.42
N LEU A 110 12.26 -2.00 9.51
CA LEU A 110 11.92 -3.42 9.46
C LEU A 110 12.81 -4.09 8.42
N SER A 111 13.84 -4.80 8.87
CA SER A 111 14.88 -5.31 7.97
C SER A 111 15.24 -6.76 8.26
N GLN A 112 15.11 -7.60 7.24
CA GLN A 112 15.64 -8.96 7.29
C GLN A 112 17.17 -8.93 7.24
N SER A 113 17.77 -8.04 6.44
CA SER A 113 19.23 -7.93 6.32
C SER A 113 19.94 -7.44 7.60
N PHE A 114 19.26 -6.67 8.44
CA PHE A 114 19.76 -6.26 9.77
C PHE A 114 19.64 -7.39 10.81
N ASN A 115 18.66 -8.28 10.64
CA ASN A 115 18.35 -9.35 11.58
C ASN A 115 18.86 -10.74 11.16
N GLU A 116 19.53 -10.87 10.00
CA GLU A 116 19.91 -12.14 9.37
C GLU A 116 20.73 -13.08 10.28
N GLU A 117 21.57 -12.51 11.15
CA GLU A 117 22.45 -13.26 12.07
C GLU A 117 21.99 -13.18 13.53
N LYS A 118 20.80 -12.64 13.79
CA LYS A 118 20.28 -12.45 15.15
C LYS A 118 19.35 -13.60 15.54
N GLY A 119 19.43 -14.01 16.81
CA GLY A 119 18.50 -14.99 17.38
C GLY A 119 17.11 -14.42 17.68
N ASN A 120 16.94 -13.09 17.59
CA ASN A 120 15.71 -12.37 17.86
C ASN A 120 15.49 -11.26 16.82
N VAL A 121 14.22 -10.93 16.56
CA VAL A 121 13.86 -9.82 15.67
C VAL A 121 13.95 -8.52 16.45
N GLU A 122 14.80 -7.61 15.97
CA GLU A 122 14.91 -6.25 16.46
C GLU A 122 14.41 -5.28 15.37
N ILE A 123 13.62 -4.30 15.79
CA ILE A 123 13.11 -3.24 14.90
C ILE A 123 13.63 -1.90 15.44
N PRO A 124 14.72 -1.34 14.87
CA PRO A 124 15.21 -0.04 15.27
C PRO A 124 14.15 1.03 15.04
N VAL A 125 13.87 1.81 16.10
CA VAL A 125 12.94 2.95 16.05
C VAL A 125 13.63 4.17 16.65
N VAL A 126 13.52 5.30 15.96
CA VAL A 126 14.02 6.59 16.45
C VAL A 126 12.86 7.56 16.45
N THR A 127 12.51 8.09 17.62
CA THR A 127 11.46 9.09 17.78
C THR A 127 12.02 10.46 18.10
N TYR A 128 11.39 11.46 17.51
CA TYR A 128 11.67 12.86 17.68
C TYR A 128 10.42 13.61 18.15
N ARG A 129 10.65 14.63 18.97
CA ARG A 129 9.66 15.62 19.36
C ARG A 129 9.91 16.91 18.58
N LYS A 130 8.84 17.59 18.18
CA LYS A 130 8.92 18.91 17.58
C LYS A 130 9.09 19.96 18.68
N GLU A 131 10.20 20.68 18.66
CA GLU A 131 10.47 21.83 19.51
C GLU A 131 10.64 23.08 18.64
N GLY A 132 9.60 23.90 18.57
CA GLY A 132 9.54 25.03 17.64
C GLY A 132 9.64 24.58 16.18
N GLN A 133 10.74 24.94 15.53
CA GLN A 133 11.04 24.65 14.12
C GLN A 133 11.96 23.43 13.93
N HIS A 134 12.43 22.82 15.03
CA HIS A 134 13.41 21.74 14.99
C HIS A 134 12.84 20.44 15.57
N MET A 135 13.46 19.33 15.18
CA MET A 135 13.15 17.99 15.67
C MET A 135 14.31 17.53 16.55
N GLU A 136 14.02 17.22 17.81
CA GLU A 136 14.99 16.69 18.78
C GLU A 136 14.62 15.27 19.19
N PHE A 137 15.58 14.48 19.66
CA PHE A 137 15.26 13.15 20.17
C PHE A 137 14.26 13.24 21.31
N ASP A 138 13.19 12.45 21.26
CA ASP A 138 12.27 12.38 22.38
C ASP A 138 12.87 11.52 23.50
N LEU A 139 13.55 12.19 24.43
CA LEU A 139 14.22 11.56 25.58
C LEU A 139 13.24 10.94 26.59
N SER A 140 11.94 11.24 26.49
CA SER A 140 10.92 10.56 27.29
C SER A 140 10.57 9.17 26.75
N ILE A 141 10.91 8.89 25.50
CA ILE A 141 10.64 7.61 24.82
C ILE A 141 11.90 6.74 24.75
N GLN A 142 13.07 7.35 24.52
CA GLN A 142 14.31 6.62 24.29
C GLN A 142 15.52 7.38 24.85
N SER A 143 16.54 6.65 25.30
CA SER A 143 17.82 7.28 25.64
C SER A 143 18.55 7.77 24.39
N GLU A 144 19.41 8.78 24.53
CA GLU A 144 20.25 9.24 23.41
C GLU A 144 21.17 8.12 22.88
N ALA A 145 21.67 7.25 23.75
CA ALA A 145 22.48 6.10 23.36
C ALA A 145 21.68 5.11 22.50
N THR A 146 20.45 4.79 22.90
CA THR A 146 19.53 3.94 22.14
C THR A 146 19.20 4.57 20.79
N ALA A 147 18.88 5.87 20.78
CA ALA A 147 18.61 6.63 19.56
C ALA A 147 19.79 6.52 18.57
N LYS A 148 21.00 6.81 19.05
CA LYS A 148 22.24 6.75 18.25
C LYS A 148 22.51 5.34 17.73
N TYR A 149 22.30 4.32 18.55
CA TYR A 149 22.43 2.92 18.15
C TYR A 149 21.47 2.55 17.01
N HIS A 150 20.18 2.88 17.15
CA HIS A 150 19.17 2.64 16.11
C HIS A 150 19.43 3.43 14.83
N LEU A 151 19.81 4.71 14.93
CA LEU A 151 20.22 5.52 13.78
C LEU A 151 21.41 4.91 13.04
N ASN A 152 22.39 4.38 13.78
CA ASN A 152 23.56 3.75 13.18
C ASN A 152 23.18 2.45 12.45
N ALA A 153 22.27 1.65 13.03
CA ALA A 153 21.71 0.48 12.35
C ALA A 153 21.03 0.87 11.03
N ILE A 154 20.14 1.86 11.05
CA ILE A 154 19.47 2.38 9.85
C ILE A 154 20.48 2.84 8.81
N LYS A 155 21.46 3.66 9.22
CA LYS A 155 22.48 4.22 8.32
C LYS A 155 23.35 3.14 7.64
N ASN A 156 23.65 2.06 8.34
CA ASN A 156 24.59 1.04 7.87
C ASN A 156 23.91 -0.02 6.99
N PHE A 157 22.61 -0.25 7.20
CA PHE A 157 21.86 -1.31 6.52
C PHE A 157 20.79 -0.78 5.54
N SER A 158 20.66 0.53 5.38
CA SER A 158 19.73 1.13 4.41
C SER A 158 20.44 2.05 3.41
N PRO A 159 19.77 2.41 2.29
CA PRO A 159 20.24 3.47 1.39
C PRO A 159 20.26 4.88 2.02
N PHE A 160 19.76 5.05 3.24
CA PHE A 160 19.58 6.35 3.88
C PHE A 160 20.82 6.76 4.68
N THR A 161 21.37 7.93 4.35
CA THR A 161 22.37 8.61 5.19
C THR A 161 21.68 9.53 6.20
N LYS A 162 22.41 10.00 7.23
CA LYS A 162 21.87 11.00 8.17
C LYS A 162 21.34 12.25 7.45
N TYR A 163 22.07 12.72 6.43
CA TYR A 163 21.65 13.85 5.61
C TYR A 163 20.38 13.55 4.82
N TYR A 164 20.32 12.36 4.21
CA TYR A 164 19.15 11.96 3.41
C TYR A 164 17.91 11.73 4.28
N LEU A 165 18.06 11.19 5.50
CA LEU A 165 16.97 11.13 6.49
C LEU A 165 16.48 12.53 6.86
N GLY A 166 17.39 13.45 7.16
CA GLY A 166 17.04 14.84 7.46
C GLY A 166 16.32 15.53 6.30
N GLU A 167 16.78 15.32 5.07
CA GLU A 167 16.12 15.81 3.86
C GLU A 167 14.70 15.23 3.72
N LYS A 168 14.53 13.91 3.89
CA LYS A 168 13.20 13.27 3.82
C LYS A 168 12.26 13.72 4.92
N ILE A 169 12.76 13.94 6.14
CA ILE A 169 11.96 14.52 7.23
C ILE A 169 11.55 15.96 6.89
N GLY A 170 12.40 16.73 6.21
CA GLY A 170 12.05 18.07 5.73
C GLY A 170 11.06 18.11 4.56
N LEU A 171 10.63 16.95 4.03
CA LEU A 171 9.74 16.84 2.86
C LEU A 171 8.28 16.51 3.20
N PHE A 172 7.91 16.40 4.48
CA PHE A 172 6.50 16.33 4.86
C PHE A 172 5.80 17.63 4.41
N GLY A 173 4.56 17.50 3.89
CA GLY A 173 3.90 18.53 3.08
C GLY A 173 3.54 19.84 3.80
N GLU A 174 2.61 20.63 3.24
CA GLU A 174 2.25 21.97 3.76
C GLU A 174 1.75 22.00 5.22
N GLN A 175 1.29 20.87 5.75
CA GLN A 175 0.86 20.71 7.15
C GLN A 175 1.90 20.00 8.05
N ASP A 176 3.10 19.72 7.53
CA ASP A 176 4.16 18.96 8.21
C ASP A 176 3.73 17.55 8.67
N THR A 177 2.69 16.95 8.08
CA THR A 177 2.27 15.57 8.41
C THR A 177 2.33 14.62 7.23
N GLY A 178 2.42 13.33 7.52
CA GLY A 178 2.35 12.26 6.51
C GLY A 178 3.17 11.04 6.87
N THR A 179 3.22 10.09 5.93
CA THR A 179 4.07 8.90 6.03
C THR A 179 4.82 8.65 4.72
N GLN A 180 6.09 8.27 4.82
CA GLN A 180 6.96 7.91 3.72
C GLN A 180 7.50 6.50 3.97
N ILE A 181 7.23 5.58 3.06
CA ILE A 181 7.63 4.18 3.14
C ILE A 181 8.60 3.89 1.99
N TYR A 182 9.75 3.35 2.34
CA TYR A 182 10.81 2.98 1.41
C TYR A 182 11.11 1.50 1.53
N ILE A 183 10.92 0.77 0.44
CA ILE A 183 11.08 -0.69 0.40
C ILE A 183 12.13 -1.03 -0.65
N TRP A 184 13.16 -1.77 -0.26
CA TRP A 184 14.20 -2.24 -1.18
C TRP A 184 14.49 -3.71 -0.95
N ASN A 185 15.51 -4.22 -1.66
CA ASN A 185 15.77 -5.64 -1.77
C ASN A 185 14.49 -6.36 -2.24
N LEU A 186 13.92 -5.80 -3.32
CA LEU A 186 12.69 -6.25 -3.95
C LEU A 186 12.85 -7.68 -4.48
N ASP A 187 11.78 -8.46 -4.46
CA ASP A 187 11.77 -9.83 -4.99
C ASP A 187 12.26 -9.83 -6.44
N LYS A 188 13.10 -10.81 -6.80
CA LYS A 188 13.59 -11.03 -8.17
C LYS A 188 12.86 -12.19 -8.84
N TRP A 189 12.58 -12.05 -10.13
CA TRP A 189 12.11 -13.13 -11.00
C TRP A 189 13.15 -13.38 -12.10
N GLY A 190 13.91 -14.47 -11.95
CA GLY A 190 15.11 -14.68 -12.76
C GLY A 190 16.18 -13.64 -12.43
N THR A 191 16.68 -12.95 -13.44
CA THR A 191 17.69 -11.88 -13.29
C THR A 191 17.10 -10.48 -13.05
N ASN A 192 15.78 -10.33 -13.18
CA ASN A 192 15.10 -9.03 -13.14
C ASN A 192 14.32 -8.85 -11.83
N TYR A 193 14.02 -7.61 -11.46
CA TYR A 193 13.16 -7.34 -10.31
C TYR A 193 11.69 -7.58 -10.66
N THR A 194 10.91 -8.04 -9.68
CA THR A 194 9.46 -8.22 -9.83
C THR A 194 8.72 -6.89 -9.98
N LEU A 195 9.32 -5.80 -9.47
CA LEU A 195 8.85 -4.43 -9.57
C LEU A 195 9.97 -3.55 -10.17
N GLU A 196 9.70 -2.90 -11.29
CA GLU A 196 10.65 -2.05 -12.00
C GLU A 196 9.99 -0.75 -12.46
N TRP A 197 10.72 0.37 -12.41
CA TRP A 197 10.31 1.57 -13.15
C TRP A 197 10.71 1.42 -14.61
N HIS A 198 9.74 1.53 -15.52
CA HIS A 198 10.02 1.55 -16.95
C HIS A 198 9.88 2.96 -17.49
N SER A 199 11.00 3.63 -17.78
CA SER A 199 11.04 5.03 -18.26
C SER A 199 10.41 5.25 -19.64
N GLY A 200 10.06 4.19 -20.37
CA GLY A 200 9.45 4.26 -21.70
C GLY A 200 10.40 4.70 -22.83
N LYS A 201 11.67 5.01 -22.53
CA LYS A 201 12.74 5.27 -23.52
C LYS A 201 14.08 4.76 -23.01
N SER A 202 14.86 4.14 -23.90
CA SER A 202 16.22 3.64 -23.62
C SER A 202 17.26 4.75 -23.38
N SER A 203 16.94 6.02 -23.65
CA SER A 203 17.88 7.14 -23.61
C SER A 203 17.61 8.19 -22.52
N GLU A 204 16.57 8.02 -21.69
CA GLU A 204 16.29 8.97 -20.60
C GLU A 204 17.10 8.61 -19.35
N ASN A 205 17.84 9.59 -18.83
CA ASN A 205 18.65 9.48 -17.62
C ASN A 205 17.76 9.08 -16.42
N PRO A 206 18.05 7.97 -15.71
CA PRO A 206 17.22 7.44 -14.61
C PRO A 206 17.03 8.41 -13.43
N MET A 207 17.79 9.51 -13.38
CA MET A 207 17.65 10.57 -12.36
C MET A 207 16.54 11.59 -12.64
N ARG A 208 15.94 11.64 -13.83
CA ARG A 208 14.80 12.53 -14.11
C ARG A 208 13.49 11.76 -13.90
N LYS A 209 12.52 12.39 -13.22
CA LYS A 209 11.11 11.95 -13.12
C LYS A 209 10.50 11.86 -14.53
N GLY A 210 10.82 10.79 -15.24
CA GLY A 210 10.40 10.51 -16.61
C GLY A 210 8.94 10.07 -16.65
N ARG A 211 8.35 10.08 -17.85
CA ARG A 211 6.97 9.61 -18.13
C ARG A 211 6.89 8.07 -18.15
N GLY A 212 7.56 7.44 -17.19
CA GLY A 212 7.59 5.99 -17.05
C GLY A 212 6.37 5.44 -16.33
N ASP A 213 6.26 4.11 -16.30
CA ASP A 213 5.23 3.40 -15.55
C ASP A 213 5.86 2.27 -14.72
N ILE A 214 5.16 1.84 -13.67
CA ILE A 214 5.58 0.71 -12.83
C ILE A 214 5.26 -0.58 -13.56
N LEU A 215 6.30 -1.35 -13.88
CA LEU A 215 6.18 -2.67 -14.47
C LEU A 215 6.17 -3.73 -13.37
N ILE A 216 5.17 -4.61 -13.41
CA ILE A 216 5.11 -5.78 -12.51
C ILE A 216 5.40 -7.03 -13.32
N ARG A 217 6.56 -7.64 -13.07
CA ARG A 217 6.95 -8.91 -13.66
C ARG A 217 6.38 -10.06 -12.83
N SER A 218 5.61 -10.90 -13.50
CA SER A 218 5.10 -12.17 -12.98
C SER A 218 5.08 -13.20 -14.11
N ARG A 219 4.52 -14.41 -13.88
CA ARG A 219 4.30 -15.41 -14.95
C ARG A 219 3.59 -14.83 -16.19
N ARG A 220 2.77 -13.79 -16.00
CA ARG A 220 2.33 -12.88 -17.08
C ARG A 220 2.75 -11.46 -16.72
N VAL A 221 3.60 -10.84 -17.52
CA VAL A 221 3.96 -9.43 -17.33
C VAL A 221 2.69 -8.59 -17.44
N ARG A 222 2.43 -7.77 -16.42
CA ARG A 222 1.28 -6.85 -16.42
C ARG A 222 1.83 -5.44 -16.40
N SER A 223 1.46 -4.66 -17.40
CA SER A 223 1.61 -3.21 -17.45
C SER A 223 0.29 -2.60 -17.89
N ARG A 224 0.02 -1.36 -17.48
CA ARG A 224 -1.03 -0.57 -18.11
C ARG A 224 -0.39 0.22 -19.24
N GLN A 225 -0.67 -0.15 -20.49
CA GLN A 225 -0.27 0.71 -21.61
C GLN A 225 -1.04 2.04 -21.51
N GLY A 226 -0.31 3.16 -21.49
CA GLY A 226 -0.87 4.48 -21.76
C GLY A 226 -1.18 5.39 -20.56
N GLN A 227 -0.84 5.02 -19.32
CA GLN A 227 -0.81 6.00 -18.21
C GLN A 227 0.56 6.70 -18.16
N LEU A 228 0.79 7.58 -19.13
CA LEU A 228 1.96 8.47 -19.16
C LEU A 228 1.78 9.72 -18.27
N SER A 229 0.66 9.81 -17.54
CA SER A 229 0.40 10.91 -16.62
C SER A 229 0.92 10.58 -15.23
N ASN A 230 1.74 11.48 -14.67
CA ASN A 230 2.21 11.43 -13.28
C ASN A 230 1.08 11.32 -12.24
N LYS A 231 -0.19 11.54 -12.63
CA LYS A 231 -1.39 11.38 -11.78
C LYS A 231 -2.30 10.29 -12.32
N VAL A 232 -2.77 9.41 -11.43
CA VAL A 232 -3.77 8.37 -11.74
C VAL A 232 -5.17 9.00 -11.72
N LYS A 233 -5.90 8.95 -12.83
CA LYS A 233 -7.31 9.37 -12.88
C LYS A 233 -8.20 8.26 -12.30
N SER A 234 -8.52 8.34 -11.01
CA SER A 234 -9.50 7.45 -10.38
C SER A 234 -10.93 7.96 -10.62
N ARG A 235 -11.86 7.05 -10.91
CA ARG A 235 -13.30 7.32 -11.04
C ARG A 235 -14.07 6.11 -10.53
N PRO A 236 -15.23 6.29 -9.87
CA PRO A 236 -16.07 5.16 -9.47
C PRO A 236 -16.47 4.34 -10.71
N LEU A 237 -16.20 3.03 -10.71
CA LEU A 237 -16.43 2.15 -11.87
C LEU A 237 -17.88 2.23 -12.35
N ALA A 238 -18.85 2.18 -11.43
CA ALA A 238 -20.28 2.29 -11.73
C ALA A 238 -20.63 3.55 -12.55
N LYS A 239 -19.95 4.69 -12.31
CA LYS A 239 -20.18 5.96 -13.02
C LYS A 239 -19.53 6.00 -14.41
N THR A 240 -18.77 4.98 -14.78
CA THR A 240 -18.10 4.88 -16.10
C THR A 240 -18.82 3.93 -17.07
N LEU A 241 -19.88 3.27 -16.63
CA LEU A 241 -20.65 2.32 -17.42
C LEU A 241 -21.71 3.03 -18.27
N ASN A 242 -22.00 2.46 -19.44
CA ASN A 242 -23.08 2.87 -20.33
C ASN A 242 -24.33 2.00 -20.11
N ASN A 243 -25.51 2.49 -20.48
CA ASN A 243 -26.77 1.73 -20.41
C ASN A 243 -26.96 1.07 -19.03
N THR A 244 -26.85 1.87 -17.98
CA THR A 244 -26.88 1.35 -16.62
C THR A 244 -28.28 0.99 -16.16
N SER A 245 -28.38 -0.03 -15.33
CA SER A 245 -29.59 -0.41 -14.60
C SER A 245 -29.21 -0.67 -13.15
N ILE A 246 -29.91 -0.01 -12.23
CA ILE A 246 -29.71 -0.19 -10.80
C ILE A 246 -30.81 -1.12 -10.30
N MET A 247 -30.40 -2.19 -9.63
CA MET A 247 -31.29 -3.16 -9.01
C MET A 247 -31.02 -3.18 -7.52
N SER A 248 -32.06 -3.36 -6.73
CA SER A 248 -31.93 -3.67 -5.30
C SER A 248 -32.55 -5.03 -5.04
N GLY A 249 -31.97 -5.74 -4.09
CA GLY A 249 -32.49 -7.02 -3.62
C GLY A 249 -32.12 -7.21 -2.15
N GLU A 250 -32.89 -8.04 -1.46
CA GLU A 250 -32.64 -8.37 -0.07
C GLU A 250 -31.86 -9.68 0.02
N ILE A 251 -30.75 -9.67 0.76
CA ILE A 251 -29.96 -10.86 1.08
C ILE A 251 -29.72 -10.84 2.58
N MET A 252 -30.13 -11.91 3.29
CA MET A 252 -29.97 -12.02 4.74
C MET A 252 -30.56 -10.84 5.53
N GLY A 253 -31.70 -10.28 5.08
CA GLY A 253 -32.32 -9.11 5.71
C GLY A 253 -31.70 -7.77 5.34
N MET A 254 -30.60 -7.76 4.58
CA MET A 254 -29.89 -6.55 4.16
C MET A 254 -30.23 -6.20 2.72
N THR A 255 -30.52 -4.92 2.46
CA THR A 255 -30.72 -4.42 1.09
C THR A 255 -29.37 -4.21 0.42
N ILE A 256 -29.15 -4.87 -0.72
CA ILE A 256 -27.96 -4.72 -1.53
C ILE A 256 -28.33 -4.05 -2.85
N VAL A 257 -27.52 -3.06 -3.23
CA VAL A 257 -27.68 -2.34 -4.49
C VAL A 257 -26.63 -2.81 -5.50
N LEU A 258 -27.09 -3.32 -6.63
CA LEU A 258 -26.27 -3.73 -7.76
C LEU A 258 -26.46 -2.74 -8.92
N THR A 259 -25.37 -2.12 -9.36
CA THR A 259 -25.35 -1.37 -10.62
C THR A 259 -24.84 -2.27 -11.72
N LEU A 260 -25.67 -2.57 -12.71
CA LEU A 260 -25.27 -3.23 -13.95
C LEU A 260 -25.09 -2.19 -15.06
N GLY A 261 -24.16 -2.44 -15.98
CA GLY A 261 -24.02 -1.62 -17.17
C GLY A 261 -22.95 -2.15 -18.11
N MET A 262 -22.84 -1.54 -19.28
CA MET A 262 -21.92 -1.94 -20.34
C MET A 262 -20.64 -1.12 -20.31
N SER A 263 -19.49 -1.80 -20.33
CA SER A 263 -18.19 -1.20 -20.53
C SER A 263 -17.67 -1.49 -21.93
N LYS A 264 -17.45 -0.44 -22.73
CA LYS A 264 -16.87 -0.57 -24.07
C LYS A 264 -15.47 -1.15 -24.01
N VAL A 265 -14.66 -0.68 -23.05
CA VAL A 265 -13.28 -1.16 -22.85
C VAL A 265 -13.24 -2.64 -22.50
N GLU A 266 -14.12 -3.10 -21.62
CA GLU A 266 -14.15 -4.52 -21.25
C GLU A 266 -14.79 -5.38 -22.36
N CYS A 267 -15.71 -4.82 -23.15
CA CYS A 267 -16.20 -5.49 -24.36
C CYS A 267 -15.06 -5.75 -25.36
N GLU A 268 -14.22 -4.74 -25.65
CA GLU A 268 -13.07 -4.88 -26.54
C GLU A 268 -12.07 -5.93 -26.03
N ARG A 269 -11.91 -6.02 -24.70
CA ARG A 269 -11.06 -7.01 -24.03
C ARG A 269 -11.66 -8.41 -23.90
N MET A 270 -12.88 -8.64 -24.42
CA MET A 270 -13.62 -9.90 -24.25
C MET A 270 -13.86 -10.27 -22.78
N ASN A 271 -14.04 -9.26 -21.92
CA ASN A 271 -14.24 -9.41 -20.49
C ASN A 271 -15.66 -9.05 -20.07
N CYS A 272 -16.08 -9.61 -18.95
CA CYS A 272 -17.29 -9.22 -18.21
C CYS A 272 -17.17 -9.71 -16.76
N GLY A 273 -18.12 -9.33 -15.90
CA GLY A 273 -18.22 -9.87 -14.54
C GLY A 273 -18.63 -8.84 -13.51
N ILE A 274 -18.78 -9.32 -12.28
CA ILE A 274 -19.18 -8.52 -11.12
C ILE A 274 -17.93 -8.10 -10.34
N PHE A 275 -17.96 -6.85 -9.86
CA PHE A 275 -16.94 -6.23 -9.03
C PHE A 275 -17.55 -5.99 -7.66
N LEU A 276 -17.01 -6.68 -6.66
CA LEU A 276 -17.47 -6.62 -5.28
C LEU A 276 -16.52 -5.76 -4.45
N TYR A 277 -17.07 -4.74 -3.81
CA TYR A 277 -16.37 -3.80 -2.95
C TYR A 277 -16.77 -4.01 -1.49
N TRP A 278 -15.85 -3.68 -0.58
CA TRP A 278 -16.04 -3.67 0.87
C TRP A 278 -15.35 -2.42 1.42
N HIS A 279 -16.07 -1.52 2.07
CA HIS A 279 -15.59 -0.19 2.50
C HIS A 279 -14.93 0.61 1.38
N GLY A 280 -15.41 0.49 0.14
CA GLY A 280 -14.79 1.08 -1.04
C GLY A 280 -13.49 0.41 -1.50
N ARG A 281 -13.03 -0.67 -0.85
CA ARG A 281 -11.92 -1.53 -1.30
C ARG A 281 -12.44 -2.60 -2.24
N LEU A 282 -11.86 -2.71 -3.43
CA LEU A 282 -12.18 -3.77 -4.39
C LEU A 282 -11.67 -5.13 -3.88
N ILE A 283 -12.55 -6.06 -3.52
CA ILE A 283 -12.15 -7.38 -3.01
C ILE A 283 -12.12 -8.41 -4.14
N GLU A 284 -13.20 -8.52 -4.90
CA GLU A 284 -13.33 -9.54 -5.95
C GLU A 284 -13.71 -8.89 -7.29
N PRO A 285 -12.73 -8.73 -8.22
CA PRO A 285 -13.00 -8.26 -9.57
C PRO A 285 -13.35 -9.40 -10.53
N TYR A 286 -14.16 -9.10 -11.56
CA TYR A 286 -14.51 -10.01 -12.65
C TYR A 286 -15.14 -11.35 -12.21
N LYS A 287 -15.88 -11.37 -11.10
CA LYS A 287 -16.62 -12.57 -10.66
C LYS A 287 -17.66 -12.94 -11.71
N ARG A 288 -17.54 -14.13 -12.30
CA ARG A 288 -18.46 -14.61 -13.33
C ARG A 288 -19.71 -15.19 -12.69
N VAL A 289 -20.88 -14.75 -13.15
CA VAL A 289 -22.20 -15.16 -12.64
C VAL A 289 -23.15 -15.57 -13.77
N GLY A 290 -24.14 -16.41 -13.46
CA GLY A 290 -25.14 -16.88 -14.42
C GLY A 290 -24.51 -17.44 -15.71
N GLY A 291 -25.04 -17.02 -16.87
CA GLY A 291 -24.56 -17.45 -18.19
C GLY A 291 -23.08 -17.13 -18.47
N GLN A 292 -22.49 -16.15 -17.79
CA GLN A 292 -21.06 -15.80 -17.94
C GLN A 292 -20.12 -16.92 -17.48
N LYS A 293 -20.60 -17.87 -16.65
CA LYS A 293 -19.82 -19.04 -16.21
C LYS A 293 -19.64 -20.08 -17.31
N HIS A 294 -20.53 -20.10 -18.29
CA HIS A 294 -20.61 -21.14 -19.31
C HIS A 294 -20.08 -20.70 -20.67
N SER A 295 -20.10 -19.40 -20.96
CA SER A 295 -19.58 -18.83 -22.20
C SER A 295 -18.94 -17.47 -21.96
N ALA A 296 -17.73 -17.28 -22.48
CA ALA A 296 -17.00 -16.01 -22.39
C ALA A 296 -17.68 -14.88 -23.18
N ASP A 297 -18.47 -15.22 -24.21
CA ASP A 297 -19.21 -14.27 -25.02
C ASP A 297 -20.54 -13.86 -24.37
N THR A 298 -21.09 -14.72 -23.52
CA THR A 298 -22.34 -14.43 -22.82
C THR A 298 -22.13 -13.32 -21.81
N GLY A 299 -22.78 -12.17 -22.05
CA GLY A 299 -22.64 -10.97 -21.24
C GLY A 299 -21.31 -10.24 -21.47
N ARG A 300 -20.63 -10.43 -22.61
CA ARG A 300 -19.41 -9.68 -22.97
C ARG A 300 -19.61 -8.17 -22.78
N GLY A 301 -18.69 -7.53 -22.07
CA GLY A 301 -18.77 -6.10 -21.71
C GLY A 301 -19.73 -5.75 -20.57
N LEU A 302 -20.56 -6.69 -20.09
CA LEU A 302 -21.46 -6.47 -18.97
C LEU A 302 -20.68 -6.46 -17.65
N ILE A 303 -20.76 -5.35 -16.94
CA ILE A 303 -20.12 -5.15 -15.65
C ILE A 303 -21.20 -4.95 -14.59
N GLY A 304 -21.06 -5.67 -13.48
CA GLY A 304 -21.81 -5.38 -12.27
C GLY A 304 -20.90 -4.77 -11.21
N VAL A 305 -21.42 -3.82 -10.45
CA VAL A 305 -20.73 -3.18 -9.35
C VAL A 305 -21.63 -3.18 -8.13
N ALA A 306 -21.16 -3.75 -7.03
CA ALA A 306 -21.84 -3.74 -5.74
C ALA A 306 -20.84 -3.48 -4.62
N ASP A 307 -21.21 -2.62 -3.69
CA ASP A 307 -20.56 -2.55 -2.38
C ASP A 307 -21.39 -3.41 -1.42
N ILE A 308 -20.75 -4.40 -0.82
CA ILE A 308 -21.39 -5.43 0.01
C ILE A 308 -20.95 -5.32 1.47
N THR A 309 -20.52 -4.14 1.87
CA THR A 309 -20.13 -3.80 3.25
C THR A 309 -21.16 -4.28 4.27
N ASP A 310 -22.41 -3.84 4.12
CA ASP A 310 -23.47 -4.11 5.10
C ASP A 310 -23.87 -5.60 5.16
N LEU A 311 -23.53 -6.38 4.12
CA LEU A 311 -23.76 -7.82 4.12
C LEU A 311 -22.65 -8.58 4.86
N ILE A 312 -21.43 -8.08 4.81
CA ILE A 312 -20.21 -8.84 5.15
C ILE A 312 -19.64 -8.47 6.51
N ASP A 313 -19.99 -7.31 7.03
CA ASP A 313 -19.62 -6.91 8.38
C ASP A 313 -20.56 -7.54 9.42
N GLU A 314 -19.95 -8.13 10.45
CA GLU A 314 -20.65 -8.68 11.61
C GLU A 314 -20.72 -7.63 12.73
N GLU A 315 -21.74 -7.71 13.59
CA GLU A 315 -21.98 -6.74 14.68
C GLU A 315 -20.83 -6.65 15.70
N ASP A 316 -19.98 -7.69 15.78
CA ASP A 316 -18.82 -7.74 16.67
C ASP A 316 -17.53 -7.15 16.04
N GLY A 317 -17.63 -6.62 14.82
CA GLY A 317 -16.53 -6.03 14.07
C GLY A 317 -15.71 -7.02 13.26
N HIS A 318 -16.08 -8.30 13.27
CA HIS A 318 -15.56 -9.27 12.32
C HIS A 318 -16.17 -9.06 10.93
N SER A 319 -15.52 -9.62 9.92
CA SER A 319 -16.06 -9.63 8.57
C SER A 319 -15.72 -10.94 7.86
N TRP A 320 -16.49 -11.24 6.82
CA TRP A 320 -16.24 -12.40 5.95
C TRP A 320 -15.17 -12.13 4.90
N VAL A 321 -14.47 -11.00 4.95
CA VAL A 321 -13.29 -10.75 4.12
C VAL A 321 -12.08 -11.50 4.70
N LEU A 322 -11.28 -12.11 3.83
CA LEU A 322 -10.01 -12.72 4.23
C LEU A 322 -9.05 -11.65 4.81
N ASN A 323 -8.17 -12.03 5.75
CA ASN A 323 -7.22 -11.09 6.38
C ASN A 323 -6.29 -10.36 5.39
N ASN A 324 -6.10 -10.91 4.19
CA ASN A 324 -5.30 -10.32 3.12
C ASN A 324 -6.11 -9.46 2.15
N LYS A 325 -7.43 -9.32 2.37
CA LYS A 325 -8.38 -8.55 1.54
C LYS A 325 -8.35 -8.92 0.05
N GLN A 326 -8.06 -10.19 -0.26
CA GLN A 326 -8.00 -10.71 -1.63
C GLN A 326 -9.09 -11.76 -1.92
N GLY A 327 -10.12 -11.82 -1.08
CA GLY A 327 -11.26 -12.70 -1.26
C GLY A 327 -12.15 -12.70 -0.04
N PHE A 328 -13.22 -13.49 -0.13
CA PHE A 328 -14.16 -13.76 0.95
C PHE A 328 -13.87 -15.14 1.53
N LYS A 329 -14.29 -15.37 2.78
CA LYS A 329 -14.31 -16.70 3.40
C LYS A 329 -15.38 -17.53 2.70
N ASP A 330 -15.07 -18.81 2.49
CA ASP A 330 -16.04 -19.82 2.02
C ASP A 330 -17.02 -20.20 3.14
#